data_AF-A0A6L9ZTD9-F1
#
_entry.id   AF-A0A6L9ZTD9-F1
#
_cell.length_a   1.000
_cell.length_b   1.000
_cell.length_c   1.000
_cell.angle_alpha   90.00
_cell.angle_beta   90.00
_cell.angle_gamma   90.00
#
_symmetry.space_group_name_H-M   'P 1'
#
loop_
_entity.id
_entity.type
_entity.pdbx_description
1 polymer ?
#
loop_
_entity_poly.entity_id
_entity_poly.type
_entity_poly.pdbx_seq_one_letter_code
_entity_poly.pdbx_strand_id
1 'polypeptide(L)'
;MFKDYLVVDTEGNPLLKEIAVINSLGNLIFEAIVTNNDRPLNPSTRGQSLVEVLNKFLEVISEQSEALVKDEVVLDEPILISPRDIIQQYFDRQKVKLKSKFMEHQILTDLDDVGKLETIIRFFKDSWDKLEIEVLNLGKRVTPEHLVIKIEQHQCVIAFLHEGGSKFFARMRNYNELMSYHPLLQFKLCRDETDYPITGRKSRQQLDNFKSSPRGDLIILNSEQRILFESIYQTIVDMQNLDLEVSVDEFIKFISSEYGNFWLWKILPI
;
A
#
# COMPACT_ATOMS: atom_id res chain seq x y z
N MET A 1 -2.15 -19.45 -17.50
CA MET A 1 -2.48 -20.57 -16.58
C MET A 1 -1.51 -20.45 -15.43
N PHE A 2 -1.97 -20.11 -14.22
CA PHE A 2 -1.09 -19.89 -13.07
C PHE A 2 -0.43 -21.22 -12.67
N LYS A 3 0.87 -21.19 -12.40
CA LYS A 3 1.60 -22.36 -11.87
C LYS A 3 1.48 -22.37 -10.34
N ASP A 4 0.96 -23.47 -9.83
CA ASP A 4 0.51 -23.71 -8.45
C ASP A 4 1.63 -24.24 -7.55
N TYR A 5 2.73 -23.50 -7.40
CA TYR A 5 3.80 -23.92 -6.48
C TYR A 5 4.46 -22.76 -5.74
N LEU A 6 4.83 -23.06 -4.49
CA LEU A 6 5.65 -22.22 -3.62
C LEU A 6 7.05 -22.82 -3.57
N VAL A 7 8.06 -22.04 -3.93
CA VAL A 7 9.48 -22.40 -3.75
C VAL A 7 9.97 -21.70 -2.49
N VAL A 8 10.52 -22.49 -1.56
CA VAL A 8 11.02 -21.99 -0.26
C VAL A 8 12.52 -22.28 -0.19
N ASP A 9 13.31 -21.23 0.02
CA ASP A 9 14.69 -21.31 0.49
C ASP A 9 14.66 -21.20 2.02
N THR A 10 15.23 -22.19 2.72
CA THR A 10 14.94 -22.45 4.14
C THR A 10 15.98 -21.91 5.12
N GLU A 11 17.06 -21.25 4.69
CA GLU A 11 18.02 -20.66 5.62
C GLU A 11 18.58 -19.34 5.09
N GLY A 12 18.46 -18.24 5.87
CA GLY A 12 18.88 -16.86 5.55
C GLY A 12 20.38 -16.64 5.31
N ASN A 13 20.98 -17.44 4.45
CA ASN A 13 22.31 -17.35 3.89
C ASN A 13 22.18 -16.97 2.41
N PRO A 14 23.02 -16.08 1.86
CA PRO A 14 22.97 -15.74 0.42
C PRO A 14 23.30 -16.91 -0.52
N LEU A 15 23.78 -18.05 0.00
CA LEU A 15 24.05 -19.26 -0.75
C LEU A 15 22.91 -20.26 -0.54
N LEU A 16 22.32 -20.73 -1.65
CA LEU A 16 21.31 -21.78 -1.64
C LEU A 16 21.88 -23.03 -0.98
N LYS A 17 21.38 -23.37 0.20
CA LYS A 17 21.75 -24.58 0.95
C LYS A 17 20.70 -25.66 0.85
N GLU A 18 19.44 -25.25 0.70
CA GLU A 18 18.32 -26.16 0.67
C GLU A 18 17.20 -25.53 -0.15
N ILE A 19 16.50 -26.37 -0.90
CA ILE A 19 15.34 -25.95 -1.68
C ILE A 19 14.21 -26.94 -1.43
N ALA A 20 13.02 -26.40 -1.20
CA ALA A 20 11.79 -27.16 -1.13
C ALA A 20 10.75 -26.58 -2.10
N VAL A 21 10.02 -27.45 -2.78
CA VAL A 21 8.89 -27.08 -3.64
C VAL A 21 7.63 -27.71 -3.09
N ILE A 22 6.62 -26.89 -2.88
CA ILE A 22 5.33 -27.28 -2.33
C ILE A 22 4.25 -26.94 -3.36
N ASN A 23 3.32 -27.85 -3.63
CA ASN A 23 2.20 -27.58 -4.54
C ASN A 23 1.08 -26.76 -3.85
N SER A 24 0.07 -26.33 -4.61
CA SER A 24 -1.08 -25.56 -4.09
C SER A 24 -1.90 -26.26 -3.00
N LEU A 25 -1.75 -27.58 -2.84
CA LEU A 25 -2.40 -28.37 -1.78
C LEU A 25 -1.55 -28.48 -0.51
N GLY A 26 -0.35 -27.88 -0.49
CA GLY A 26 0.56 -27.95 0.65
C GLY A 26 1.43 -29.21 0.68
N ASN A 27 1.47 -30.00 -0.40
CA ASN A 27 2.29 -31.21 -0.46
C ASN A 27 3.71 -30.88 -0.95
N LEU A 28 4.72 -31.39 -0.23
CA LEU A 28 6.12 -31.33 -0.65
C LEU A 28 6.33 -32.21 -1.88
N ILE A 29 6.70 -31.60 -3.01
CA ILE A 29 6.93 -32.29 -4.29
C ILE A 29 8.41 -32.39 -4.65
N PHE A 30 9.26 -31.56 -4.04
CA PHE A 30 10.71 -31.63 -4.21
C PHE A 30 11.41 -31.08 -2.97
N GLU A 31 12.49 -31.73 -2.55
CA GLU A 31 13.37 -31.27 -1.48
C GLU A 31 14.80 -31.70 -1.82
N ALA A 32 15.75 -30.77 -1.70
CA ALA A 32 17.16 -31.06 -1.93
C ALA A 32 18.08 -30.17 -1.10
N ILE A 33 19.18 -30.76 -0.61
CA ILE A 33 20.23 -30.07 0.12
C ILE A 33 21.43 -29.90 -0.81
N VAL A 34 21.85 -28.65 -1.00
CA VAL A 34 23.00 -28.26 -1.82
C VAL A 34 24.27 -28.29 -0.98
N THR A 35 25.30 -28.98 -1.46
CA THR A 35 26.63 -28.96 -0.84
C THR A 35 27.67 -28.34 -1.76
N ASN A 36 28.47 -27.40 -1.23
CA ASN A 36 29.51 -26.64 -1.96
C ASN A 36 30.83 -27.40 -2.17
N ASN A 37 30.82 -28.73 -2.24
CA ASN A 37 32.06 -29.50 -2.31
C ASN A 37 32.30 -30.09 -3.70
N ASP A 38 33.32 -29.58 -4.40
CA ASP A 38 34.07 -30.30 -5.46
C ASP A 38 34.88 -31.49 -4.90
N ARG A 39 34.48 -32.06 -3.74
CA ARG A 39 35.12 -33.22 -3.12
C ARG A 39 34.16 -34.41 -3.15
N PRO A 40 34.66 -35.63 -3.41
CA PRO A 40 33.82 -36.82 -3.41
C PRO A 40 33.13 -36.96 -2.05
N LEU A 41 31.79 -37.00 -2.09
CA LEU A 41 30.93 -37.12 -0.92
C LEU A 41 31.24 -38.41 -0.14
N ASN A 42 31.30 -38.30 1.18
CA ASN A 42 31.12 -39.44 2.07
C ASN A 42 29.71 -40.00 1.83
N PRO A 43 29.52 -41.33 1.75
CA PRO A 43 28.23 -41.95 1.41
C PRO A 43 27.12 -41.73 2.47
N SER A 44 27.42 -41.03 3.56
CA SER A 44 26.47 -40.70 4.64
C SER A 44 25.79 -39.33 4.51
N THR A 45 26.21 -38.48 3.58
CA THR A 45 25.60 -37.15 3.37
C THR A 45 24.82 -37.12 2.06
N ARG A 46 23.48 -36.96 2.12
CA ARG A 46 22.57 -36.81 0.97
C ARG A 46 22.69 -35.44 0.26
N GLY A 47 23.87 -34.81 0.32
CA GLY A 47 24.14 -33.55 -0.36
C GLY A 47 24.30 -33.76 -1.86
N GLN A 48 23.73 -32.87 -2.65
CA GLN A 48 23.88 -32.86 -4.11
C GLN A 48 24.60 -31.58 -4.55
N SER A 49 25.23 -31.60 -5.71
CA SER A 49 25.79 -30.37 -6.28
C SER A 49 24.67 -29.43 -6.70
N LEU A 50 24.93 -28.12 -6.72
CA LEU A 50 23.94 -27.12 -7.12
C LEU A 50 23.39 -27.41 -8.53
N VAL A 51 24.25 -27.84 -9.46
CA VAL A 51 23.86 -28.16 -10.84
C VAL A 51 22.88 -29.34 -10.88
N GLU A 52 23.13 -30.40 -10.10
CA GLU A 52 22.21 -31.54 -10.01
C GLU A 52 20.88 -31.17 -9.38
N VAL A 53 20.90 -30.34 -8.33
CA VAL A 53 19.69 -29.85 -7.68
C VAL A 53 18.85 -29.01 -8.63
N LEU A 54 19.48 -28.09 -9.38
CA LEU A 54 18.78 -27.25 -10.35
C LEU A 54 18.23 -28.07 -11.52
N ASN A 55 18.98 -29.05 -12.04
CA ASN A 55 18.49 -29.92 -13.12
C ASN A 55 17.28 -30.75 -12.67
N LYS A 56 17.32 -31.35 -11.48
CA LYS A 56 16.18 -32.11 -10.93
C LYS A 56 14.98 -31.21 -10.62
N PHE A 57 15.23 -30.01 -10.12
CA PHE A 57 14.19 -29.01 -9.92
C PHE A 57 13.49 -28.65 -11.23
N LEU A 58 14.28 -28.44 -12.31
CA LEU A 58 13.74 -28.18 -13.64
C LEU A 58 12.93 -29.37 -14.17
N GLU A 59 13.41 -30.61 -13.99
CA GLU A 59 12.69 -31.83 -14.34
C GLU A 59 11.33 -31.91 -13.62
N VAL A 60 11.30 -31.67 -12.31
CA VAL A 60 10.05 -31.69 -11.52
C VAL A 60 9.08 -30.61 -12.01
N ILE A 61 9.56 -29.42 -12.34
CA ILE A 61 8.70 -28.35 -12.88
C ILE A 61 8.23 -28.66 -14.30
N SER A 62 9.04 -29.32 -15.13
CA SER A 62 8.65 -29.71 -16.49
C SER A 62 7.66 -30.87 -16.51
N GLU A 63 7.84 -31.88 -15.66
CA GLU A 63 6.92 -33.03 -15.55
C GLU A 63 5.53 -32.60 -15.06
N GLN A 64 5.46 -31.61 -14.17
CA GLN A 64 4.18 -31.01 -13.73
C GLN A 64 3.51 -30.16 -14.82
N SER A 65 4.24 -29.77 -15.87
CA SER A 65 3.67 -29.10 -17.06
C SER A 65 3.30 -30.06 -18.20
N GLU A 66 3.93 -31.23 -18.31
CA GLU A 66 3.68 -32.20 -19.38
C GLU A 66 2.44 -33.10 -19.16
N ALA A 67 1.84 -33.08 -17.97
CA ALA A 67 0.55 -33.75 -17.73
C ALA A 67 -0.65 -33.03 -18.37
N LEU A 68 -0.44 -31.84 -18.97
CA LEU A 68 -1.45 -31.06 -19.67
C LEU A 68 -0.87 -30.56 -21.00
N VAL A 69 -1.49 -30.97 -22.11
CA VAL A 69 -1.26 -30.53 -23.51
C VAL A 69 -0.23 -31.34 -24.31
N LYS A 70 -0.72 -32.45 -24.90
CA LYS A 70 -0.34 -32.82 -26.27
C LYS A 70 -1.08 -31.88 -27.21
N ASP A 71 -0.39 -30.89 -27.76
CA ASP A 71 -0.60 -30.34 -29.11
C ASP A 71 0.49 -29.26 -29.33
N GLU A 72 0.98 -29.19 -30.57
CA GLU A 72 2.18 -28.49 -31.02
C GLU A 72 2.36 -27.07 -30.47
N VAL A 73 3.55 -26.78 -29.89
CA VAL A 73 3.93 -25.43 -29.44
C VAL A 73 4.84 -24.77 -30.46
N VAL A 74 4.29 -23.74 -31.11
CA VAL A 74 5.05 -22.64 -31.71
C VAL A 74 5.79 -21.93 -30.57
N LEU A 75 7.10 -21.73 -30.72
CA LEU A 75 7.93 -21.02 -29.73
C LEU A 75 7.54 -19.54 -29.68
N ASP A 76 6.62 -19.19 -28.77
CA ASP A 76 6.30 -17.78 -28.47
C ASP A 76 7.43 -17.14 -27.64
N GLU A 77 7.80 -15.92 -28.02
CA GLU A 77 8.73 -15.03 -27.30
C GLU A 77 8.35 -14.89 -25.81
N PRO A 78 9.33 -14.63 -24.91
CA PRO A 78 9.05 -14.43 -23.49
C PRO A 78 8.02 -13.31 -23.31
N ILE A 79 6.88 -13.64 -22.70
CA ILE A 79 5.79 -12.70 -22.42
C ILE A 79 6.36 -11.58 -21.55
N LEU A 80 6.59 -10.41 -22.13
CA LEU A 80 6.93 -9.20 -21.41
C LEU A 80 5.66 -8.75 -20.66
N ILE A 81 5.53 -9.15 -19.39
CA ILE A 81 4.42 -8.69 -18.55
C ILE A 81 4.55 -7.17 -18.42
N SER A 82 3.50 -6.44 -18.78
CA SER A 82 3.58 -4.98 -18.74
C SER A 82 3.74 -4.52 -17.29
N PRO A 83 4.52 -3.44 -17.02
CA PRO A 83 4.64 -2.86 -15.68
C PRO A 83 3.27 -2.55 -15.05
N ARG A 84 2.29 -2.13 -15.88
CA ARG A 84 0.90 -1.93 -15.47
C ARG A 84 0.28 -3.21 -14.89
N ASP A 85 0.48 -4.36 -15.53
CA ASP A 85 -0.07 -5.64 -15.06
C ASP A 85 0.59 -6.09 -13.75
N ILE A 86 1.88 -5.82 -13.59
CA ILE A 86 2.60 -6.08 -12.33
C ILE A 86 1.98 -5.27 -11.19
N ILE A 87 1.80 -3.95 -11.41
CA ILE A 87 1.19 -3.06 -10.41
C ILE A 87 -0.24 -3.48 -10.12
N GLN A 88 -1.05 -3.79 -11.14
CA GLN A 88 -2.44 -4.20 -10.97
C GLN A 88 -2.55 -5.47 -10.13
N GLN A 89 -1.77 -6.51 -10.47
CA GLN A 89 -1.73 -7.76 -9.70
C GLN A 89 -1.23 -7.55 -8.27
N TYR A 90 -0.30 -6.61 -8.06
CA TYR A 90 0.14 -6.22 -6.73
C TYR A 90 -1.00 -5.58 -5.92
N PHE A 91 -1.66 -4.58 -6.51
CA PHE A 91 -2.79 -3.86 -5.92
C PHE A 91 -3.93 -4.80 -5.54
N ASP A 92 -4.30 -5.72 -6.42
CA ASP A 92 -5.38 -6.66 -6.16
C ASP A 92 -5.06 -7.58 -4.99
N ARG A 93 -3.82 -8.09 -4.92
CA ARG A 93 -3.35 -8.90 -3.78
C ARG A 93 -3.37 -8.10 -2.48
N GLN A 94 -2.91 -6.85 -2.48
CA GLN A 94 -2.92 -6.01 -1.28
C GLN A 94 -4.34 -5.66 -0.84
N LYS A 95 -5.23 -5.32 -1.77
CA LYS A 95 -6.64 -5.06 -1.47
C LYS A 95 -7.33 -6.26 -0.84
N VAL A 96 -7.05 -7.49 -1.32
CA VAL A 96 -7.62 -8.72 -0.72
C VAL A 96 -7.13 -8.89 0.72
N LYS A 97 -5.81 -8.77 0.97
CA LYS A 97 -5.23 -8.86 2.32
C LYS A 97 -5.79 -7.80 3.28
N LEU A 98 -5.94 -6.58 2.78
CA LEU A 98 -6.49 -5.46 3.55
C LEU A 98 -7.97 -5.67 3.86
N LYS A 99 -8.77 -6.13 2.89
CA LYS A 99 -10.19 -6.45 3.12
C LYS A 99 -10.35 -7.46 4.24
N SER A 100 -9.55 -8.53 4.28
CA SER A 100 -9.60 -9.49 5.39
C SER A 100 -9.18 -8.85 6.72
N LYS A 101 -8.13 -8.02 6.72
CA LYS A 101 -7.64 -7.35 7.95
C LYS A 101 -8.62 -6.30 8.50
N PHE A 102 -9.34 -5.59 7.64
CA PHE A 102 -10.35 -4.60 8.06
C PHE A 102 -11.60 -5.24 8.68
N MET A 103 -11.89 -6.51 8.38
CA MET A 103 -12.97 -7.24 9.04
C MET A 103 -12.68 -7.56 10.51
N GLU A 104 -11.41 -7.50 10.95
CA GLU A 104 -10.97 -7.92 12.28
C GLU A 104 -10.87 -6.80 13.33
N HIS A 105 -11.42 -5.60 13.05
CA HIS A 105 -11.31 -4.35 13.82
C HIS A 105 -9.89 -3.78 13.86
N GLN A 106 -9.68 -2.66 13.17
CA GLN A 106 -8.44 -1.88 13.25
C GLN A 106 -8.59 -0.69 14.19
N ILE A 107 -7.54 -0.39 14.95
CA ILE A 107 -7.42 0.86 15.70
C ILE A 107 -6.86 1.92 14.75
N LEU A 108 -7.69 2.91 14.42
CA LEU A 108 -7.30 4.05 13.61
C LEU A 108 -6.86 5.21 14.50
N THR A 109 -5.79 5.91 14.10
CA THR A 109 -5.30 7.08 14.83
C THR A 109 -4.97 8.22 13.88
N ASP A 110 -5.26 9.46 14.31
CA ASP A 110 -5.04 10.66 13.51
C ASP A 110 -3.56 10.78 13.07
N LEU A 111 -2.63 10.42 13.96
CA LEU A 111 -1.19 10.48 13.72
C LEU A 111 -0.73 9.47 12.66
N ASP A 112 -1.25 8.25 12.71
CA ASP A 112 -0.92 7.20 11.74
C ASP A 112 -1.37 7.60 10.33
N ASP A 113 -2.61 8.06 10.19
CA ASP A 113 -3.15 8.48 8.89
C ASP A 113 -2.45 9.74 8.34
N VAL A 114 -2.08 10.69 9.20
CA VAL A 114 -1.24 11.84 8.79
C VAL A 114 0.15 11.39 8.34
N GLY A 115 0.78 10.44 9.04
CA GLY A 115 2.09 9.90 8.65
C GLY A 115 2.06 9.16 7.31
N LYS A 116 0.98 8.39 7.04
CA LYS A 116 0.75 7.76 5.74
C LYS A 116 0.53 8.80 4.65
N LEU A 117 -0.29 9.81 4.92
CA LEU A 117 -0.50 10.91 3.99
C LEU A 117 0.84 11.59 3.67
N GLU A 118 1.64 11.93 4.67
CA GLU A 118 2.95 12.56 4.46
C GLU A 118 3.85 11.70 3.56
N THR A 119 3.92 10.39 3.81
CA THR A 119 4.67 9.44 2.99
C THR A 119 4.19 9.45 1.54
N ILE A 120 2.87 9.38 1.34
CA ILE A 120 2.26 9.47 0.00
C ILE A 120 2.65 10.79 -0.66
N ILE A 121 2.43 11.93 -0.02
CA ILE A 121 2.69 13.24 -0.63
C ILE A 121 4.18 13.41 -0.99
N ARG A 122 5.09 12.95 -0.13
CA ARG A 122 6.54 13.02 -0.37
C ARG A 122 6.99 12.14 -1.53
N PHE A 123 6.32 11.02 -1.78
CA PHE A 123 6.62 10.15 -2.92
C PHE A 123 6.41 10.86 -4.26
N PHE A 124 5.38 11.70 -4.37
CA PHE A 124 5.08 12.47 -5.59
C PHE A 124 5.85 13.80 -5.71
N LYS A 125 6.82 14.06 -4.82
CA LYS A 125 7.55 15.35 -4.78
C LYS A 125 8.18 15.73 -6.11
N ASP A 126 8.75 14.78 -6.83
CA ASP A 126 9.43 15.06 -8.09
C ASP A 126 8.46 15.34 -9.25
N SER A 127 7.20 14.89 -9.11
CA SER A 127 6.11 15.15 -10.07
C SER A 127 5.35 16.44 -9.75
N TRP A 128 5.45 16.96 -8.53
CA TRP A 128 4.78 18.18 -8.08
C TRP A 128 5.76 19.32 -7.92
N ASP A 129 5.79 20.23 -8.91
CA ASP A 129 6.64 21.41 -8.85
C ASP A 129 6.34 22.24 -7.59
N LYS A 130 7.41 22.61 -6.87
CA LYS A 130 7.36 23.42 -5.64
C LYS A 130 6.44 22.87 -4.54
N LEU A 131 6.40 21.54 -4.37
CA LEU A 131 5.73 20.94 -3.22
C LEU A 131 6.31 21.47 -1.90
N GLU A 132 5.46 22.08 -1.08
CA GLU A 132 5.75 22.43 0.31
C GLU A 132 4.78 21.70 1.25
N ILE A 133 5.33 21.17 2.34
CA ILE A 133 4.58 20.51 3.42
C ILE A 133 4.89 21.25 4.72
N GLU A 134 3.85 21.71 5.41
CA GLU A 134 3.96 22.38 6.71
C GLU A 134 2.80 21.98 7.64
N VAL A 135 2.85 22.44 8.88
CA VAL A 135 1.79 22.25 9.88
C VAL A 135 1.42 23.61 10.47
N LEU A 136 0.12 23.88 10.61
CA LEU A 136 -0.36 25.11 11.23
C LEU A 136 -0.44 24.94 12.74
N ASN A 137 -0.11 26.01 13.47
CA ASN A 137 -0.16 26.02 14.92
C ASN A 137 -1.25 26.96 15.42
N LEU A 138 -2.01 26.52 16.42
CA LEU A 138 -2.98 27.35 17.15
C LEU A 138 -2.51 27.61 18.60
N GLY A 139 -1.25 28.05 18.73
CA GLY A 139 -0.59 28.24 20.01
C GLY A 139 -0.53 26.93 20.81
N LYS A 140 -1.03 26.95 22.06
CA LYS A 140 -1.06 25.76 22.95
C LYS A 140 -2.28 24.86 22.75
N ARG A 141 -3.16 25.17 21.81
CA ARG A 141 -4.42 24.43 21.62
C ARG A 141 -4.22 23.25 20.69
N VAL A 142 -4.79 22.11 21.07
CA VAL A 142 -4.75 20.88 20.28
C VAL A 142 -5.73 20.98 19.12
N THR A 143 -5.22 20.88 17.90
CA THR A 143 -6.00 20.75 16.66
C THR A 143 -6.08 19.28 16.24
N PRO A 144 -6.92 18.92 15.27
CA PRO A 144 -6.72 17.69 14.51
C PRO A 144 -5.28 17.61 13.99
N GLU A 145 -4.72 16.39 13.92
CA GLU A 145 -3.46 16.17 13.21
C GLU A 145 -3.70 16.46 11.73
N HIS A 146 -2.80 17.21 11.11
CA HIS A 146 -3.01 17.69 9.74
C HIS A 146 -1.71 18.02 9.04
N LEU A 147 -1.78 18.07 7.71
CA LEU A 147 -0.74 18.63 6.85
C LEU A 147 -1.33 19.76 6.03
N VAL A 148 -0.57 20.84 5.91
CA VAL A 148 -0.75 21.81 4.84
C VAL A 148 0.10 21.35 3.67
N ILE A 149 -0.53 21.27 2.51
CA ILE A 149 0.09 20.85 1.26
C ILE A 149 -0.08 22.02 0.30
N LYS A 150 1.03 22.55 -0.21
CA LYS A 150 1.05 23.63 -1.19
C LYS A 150 1.75 23.12 -2.45
N ILE A 151 1.06 23.21 -3.58
CA ILE A 151 1.55 22.84 -4.91
C ILE A 151 1.09 23.94 -5.87
N GLU A 152 2.02 24.72 -6.39
CA GLU A 152 1.75 25.87 -7.28
C GLU A 152 0.61 26.78 -6.76
N GLN A 153 -0.58 26.71 -7.39
CA GLN A 153 -1.77 27.49 -7.08
C GLN A 153 -2.74 26.78 -6.11
N HIS A 154 -2.50 25.51 -5.79
CA HIS A 154 -3.34 24.70 -4.92
C HIS A 154 -2.73 24.65 -3.52
N GLN A 155 -3.47 25.13 -2.53
CA GLN A 155 -3.07 25.06 -1.13
C GLN A 155 -4.22 24.54 -0.28
N CYS A 156 -4.00 23.40 0.36
CA CYS A 156 -5.01 22.78 1.20
C CYS A 156 -4.43 22.26 2.50
N VAL A 157 -5.29 22.17 3.51
CA VAL A 157 -5.05 21.51 4.77
C VAL A 157 -5.85 20.22 4.78
N ILE A 158 -5.19 19.08 4.95
CA ILE A 158 -5.85 17.78 5.11
C ILE A 158 -5.61 17.31 6.53
N ALA A 159 -6.70 17.14 7.28
CA ALA A 159 -6.70 16.76 8.68
C ALA A 159 -7.45 15.45 8.91
N PHE A 160 -7.02 14.66 9.90
CA PHE A 160 -7.73 13.45 10.34
C PHE A 160 -8.29 13.65 11.75
N LEU A 161 -9.49 13.11 12.00
CA LEU A 161 -10.12 13.18 13.32
C LEU A 161 -11.01 11.96 13.61
N HIS A 162 -10.41 10.91 14.14
CA HIS A 162 -11.08 9.65 14.48
C HIS A 162 -11.77 9.69 15.84
N GLU A 163 -11.26 10.50 16.76
CA GLU A 163 -11.80 10.58 18.11
C GLU A 163 -13.23 11.16 18.16
N GLY A 164 -14.05 10.64 19.08
CA GLY A 164 -15.40 11.12 19.37
C GLY A 164 -15.51 12.04 20.59
N GLY A 165 -16.74 12.33 20.99
CA GLY A 165 -17.04 12.95 22.29
C GLY A 165 -16.51 14.38 22.50
N SER A 166 -15.99 14.65 23.70
CA SER A 166 -15.48 15.97 24.10
C SER A 166 -14.19 16.34 23.36
N LYS A 167 -13.34 15.36 23.07
CA LYS A 167 -12.11 15.49 22.29
C LYS A 167 -12.39 15.95 20.86
N PHE A 168 -13.39 15.33 20.21
CA PHE A 168 -13.89 15.79 18.90
C PHE A 168 -14.33 17.25 18.95
N PHE A 169 -15.19 17.60 19.92
CA PHE A 169 -15.71 18.97 20.05
C PHE A 169 -14.58 20.00 20.18
N ALA A 170 -13.62 19.74 21.09
CA ALA A 170 -12.51 20.65 21.34
C ALA A 170 -11.66 20.85 20.08
N ARG A 171 -11.30 19.76 19.39
CA ARG A 171 -10.50 19.83 18.16
C ARG A 171 -11.25 20.48 17.01
N MET A 172 -12.51 20.14 16.78
CA MET A 172 -13.31 20.79 15.72
C MET A 172 -13.50 22.28 15.94
N ARG A 173 -13.74 22.71 17.18
CA ARG A 173 -13.80 24.13 17.50
C ARG A 173 -12.48 24.83 17.17
N ASN A 174 -11.36 24.23 17.55
CA ASN A 174 -10.03 24.77 17.27
C ASN A 174 -9.72 24.76 15.76
N TYR A 175 -10.16 23.74 15.02
CA TYR A 175 -9.98 23.63 13.58
C TYR A 175 -10.80 24.69 12.81
N ASN A 176 -12.03 24.96 13.24
CA ASN A 176 -12.82 26.08 12.70
C ASN A 176 -12.14 27.44 12.94
N GLU A 177 -11.57 27.65 14.13
CA GLU A 177 -10.81 28.86 14.44
C GLU A 177 -9.56 28.97 13.56
N LEU A 178 -8.81 27.88 13.40
CA LEU A 178 -7.67 27.81 12.50
C LEU A 178 -8.06 28.17 11.07
N MET A 179 -9.15 27.60 10.55
CA MET A 179 -9.69 27.95 9.23
C MET A 179 -10.06 29.44 9.11
N SER A 180 -10.51 30.09 10.18
CA SER A 180 -10.80 31.52 10.17
C SER A 180 -9.55 32.40 10.01
N TYR A 181 -8.40 31.95 10.51
CA TYR A 181 -7.13 32.68 10.41
C TYR A 181 -6.41 32.49 9.07
N HIS A 182 -6.78 31.47 8.29
CA HIS A 182 -6.15 31.16 7.01
C HIS A 182 -7.15 31.23 5.85
N PRO A 183 -7.59 32.44 5.42
CA PRO A 183 -8.65 32.62 4.42
C PRO A 183 -8.34 32.04 3.05
N LEU A 184 -7.06 31.86 2.71
CA LEU A 184 -6.60 31.39 1.40
C LEU A 184 -6.52 29.87 1.29
N LEU A 185 -6.57 29.14 2.41
CA LEU A 185 -6.43 27.68 2.41
C LEU A 185 -7.80 26.99 2.35
N GLN A 186 -7.86 25.89 1.60
CA GLN A 186 -8.96 24.93 1.64
C GLN A 186 -8.74 23.93 2.77
N PHE A 187 -9.72 23.69 3.62
CA PHE A 187 -9.64 22.79 4.76
C PHE A 187 -10.46 21.53 4.50
N LYS A 188 -9.81 20.37 4.61
CA LYS A 188 -10.38 19.04 4.41
C LYS A 188 -10.28 18.28 5.73
N LEU A 189 -11.41 17.78 6.21
CA LEU A 189 -11.47 16.93 7.39
C LEU A 189 -11.82 15.51 6.96
N CYS A 190 -10.90 14.58 7.17
CA CYS A 190 -11.08 13.17 6.93
C CYS A 190 -11.57 12.48 8.21
N ARG A 191 -12.60 11.64 8.06
CA ARG A 191 -13.05 10.70 9.08
C ARG A 191 -13.32 9.35 8.43
N ASP A 192 -13.20 8.29 9.21
CA ASP A 192 -13.58 6.95 8.79
C ASP A 192 -15.08 6.74 8.96
N GLU A 193 -15.70 5.92 8.10
CA GLU A 193 -17.11 5.55 8.26
C GLU A 193 -17.38 4.75 9.55
N THR A 194 -16.36 4.06 10.05
CA THR A 194 -16.42 3.26 11.27
C THR A 194 -16.13 4.06 12.55
N ASP A 195 -15.76 5.34 12.40
CA ASP A 195 -15.48 6.21 13.54
C ASP A 195 -16.70 6.39 14.46
N TYR A 196 -16.43 6.79 15.71
CA TYR A 196 -17.48 7.09 16.67
C TYR A 196 -18.50 8.11 16.11
N PRO A 197 -19.81 7.83 16.25
CA PRO A 197 -20.85 8.72 15.79
C PRO A 197 -20.82 10.03 16.57
N ILE A 198 -21.05 11.14 15.86
CA ILE A 198 -21.13 12.47 16.47
C ILE A 198 -22.51 12.64 17.09
N THR A 199 -22.64 12.30 18.37
CA THR A 199 -23.93 12.35 19.09
C THR A 199 -24.19 13.70 19.77
N GLY A 200 -23.13 14.40 20.21
CA GLY A 200 -23.25 15.66 20.95
C GLY A 200 -23.73 16.83 20.08
N ARG A 201 -24.75 17.57 20.54
CA ARG A 201 -25.31 18.75 19.84
C ARG A 201 -24.25 19.80 19.49
N LYS A 202 -23.38 20.15 20.45
CA LYS A 202 -22.30 21.13 20.23
C LYS A 202 -21.27 20.62 19.22
N SER A 203 -20.95 19.33 19.23
CA SER A 203 -20.06 18.71 18.26
C SER A 203 -20.62 18.77 16.84
N ARG A 204 -21.90 18.44 16.67
CA ARG A 204 -22.60 18.56 15.38
C ARG A 204 -22.58 20.00 14.89
N GLN A 205 -22.90 20.97 15.74
CA GLN A 205 -22.86 22.37 15.38
C GLN A 205 -21.48 22.82 14.89
N GLN A 206 -20.38 22.36 15.51
CA GLN A 206 -19.03 22.68 15.03
C GLN A 206 -18.75 22.06 13.66
N LEU A 207 -19.20 20.82 13.42
CA LEU A 207 -19.05 20.20 12.11
C LEU A 207 -19.93 20.87 11.04
N ASP A 208 -21.15 21.26 11.39
CA ASP A 208 -22.05 21.95 10.47
C ASP A 208 -21.49 23.32 10.09
N ASN A 209 -20.91 24.06 11.05
CA ASN A 209 -20.21 25.31 10.78
C ASN A 209 -19.02 25.10 9.83
N PHE A 210 -18.25 24.02 10.05
CA PHE A 210 -17.12 23.67 9.18
C PHE A 210 -17.60 23.43 7.75
N LYS A 211 -18.61 22.56 7.56
CA LYS A 211 -19.16 22.20 6.25
C LYS A 211 -19.91 23.33 5.54
N SER A 212 -20.45 24.29 6.30
CA SER A 212 -21.15 25.44 5.74
C SER A 212 -20.19 26.51 5.21
N SER A 213 -18.91 26.44 5.59
CA SER A 213 -17.86 27.28 5.03
C SER A 213 -17.58 26.86 3.59
N PRO A 214 -17.42 27.79 2.63
CA PRO A 214 -17.01 27.47 1.26
C PRO A 214 -15.60 26.88 1.18
N ARG A 215 -14.86 26.87 2.30
CA ARG A 215 -13.49 26.37 2.41
C ARG A 215 -13.40 25.10 3.24
N GLY A 216 -14.49 24.64 3.85
CA GLY A 216 -14.50 23.47 4.72
C GLY A 216 -15.24 22.31 4.06
N ASP A 217 -14.58 21.16 3.99
CA ASP A 217 -15.17 19.98 3.35
C ASP A 217 -14.85 18.71 4.14
N LEU A 218 -15.88 17.89 4.33
CA LEU A 218 -15.81 16.66 5.11
C LEU A 218 -15.71 15.46 4.17
N ILE A 219 -14.64 14.69 4.34
CA ILE A 219 -14.37 13.48 3.57
C ILE A 219 -14.62 12.29 4.50
N ILE A 220 -15.60 11.46 4.13
CA ILE A 220 -15.86 10.20 4.82
C ILE A 220 -15.20 9.08 4.02
N LEU A 221 -14.16 8.49 4.60
CA LEU A 221 -13.47 7.33 4.07
C LEU A 221 -14.34 6.11 4.34
N ASN A 222 -15.08 5.68 3.31
CA ASN A 222 -15.71 4.38 3.34
C ASN A 222 -14.66 3.27 3.21
N SER A 223 -15.08 2.02 3.41
CA SER A 223 -14.20 0.86 3.34
C SER A 223 -13.37 0.82 2.06
N GLU A 224 -13.95 1.14 0.90
CA GLU A 224 -13.25 1.16 -0.38
C GLU A 224 -12.15 2.23 -0.42
N GLN A 225 -12.48 3.47 -0.03
CA GLN A 225 -11.53 4.58 0.01
C GLN A 225 -10.42 4.34 1.03
N ARG A 226 -10.76 3.76 2.19
CA ARG A 226 -9.81 3.40 3.24
C ARG A 226 -8.83 2.32 2.75
N ILE A 227 -9.35 1.26 2.14
CA ILE A 227 -8.53 0.19 1.56
C ILE A 227 -7.61 0.76 0.47
N LEU A 228 -8.12 1.64 -0.40
CA LEU A 228 -7.32 2.24 -1.46
C LEU A 228 -6.23 3.17 -0.91
N PHE A 229 -6.55 4.01 0.08
CA PHE A 229 -5.57 4.85 0.77
C PHE A 229 -4.42 4.01 1.35
N GLU A 230 -4.75 2.94 2.05
CA GLU A 230 -3.79 2.01 2.65
C GLU A 230 -3.01 1.23 1.58
N SER A 231 -3.65 0.83 0.48
CA SER A 231 -2.99 0.11 -0.63
C SER A 231 -1.97 1.00 -1.35
N ILE A 232 -2.29 2.29 -1.57
CA ILE A 232 -1.36 3.26 -2.17
C ILE A 232 -0.16 3.44 -1.24
N TYR A 233 -0.40 3.65 0.05
CA TYR A 233 0.67 3.77 1.04
C TYR A 233 1.61 2.55 1.05
N GLN A 234 1.05 1.33 1.15
CA GLN A 234 1.85 0.11 1.18
C GLN A 234 2.66 -0.07 -0.10
N THR A 235 2.04 0.15 -1.26
CA THR A 235 2.75 0.05 -2.54
C THR A 235 3.93 1.01 -2.62
N ILE A 236 3.76 2.25 -2.15
CA ILE A 236 4.86 3.23 -2.08
C ILE A 236 5.99 2.74 -1.19
N VAL A 237 5.67 2.23 0.00
CA VAL A 237 6.66 1.68 0.93
C VAL A 237 7.42 0.51 0.30
N ASP A 238 6.71 -0.40 -0.36
CA ASP A 238 7.31 -1.58 -0.99
C ASP A 238 8.17 -1.21 -2.22
N MET A 239 7.78 -0.20 -2.99
CA MET A 239 8.63 0.37 -4.05
C MET A 239 9.90 1.01 -3.48
N GLN A 240 9.79 1.76 -2.37
CA GLN A 240 10.93 2.40 -1.71
C GLN A 240 11.89 1.37 -1.08
N ASN A 241 11.36 0.24 -0.62
CA ASN A 241 12.15 -0.88 -0.09
C ASN A 241 12.71 -1.80 -1.19
N LEU A 242 12.39 -1.54 -2.47
CA LEU A 242 12.74 -2.38 -3.62
C LEU A 242 12.10 -3.79 -3.59
N ASP A 243 11.01 -3.97 -2.84
CA ASP A 243 10.19 -5.18 -2.84
C ASP A 243 9.22 -5.24 -4.04
N LEU A 244 8.99 -4.09 -4.70
CA LEU A 244 8.24 -3.97 -5.95
C LEU A 244 9.08 -3.26 -7.02
N GLU A 245 9.56 -4.02 -7.99
CA GLU A 245 10.39 -3.52 -9.11
C GLU A 245 9.54 -2.82 -10.19
N VAL A 246 9.09 -1.61 -9.89
CA VAL A 246 8.34 -0.75 -10.82
C VAL A 246 8.86 0.69 -10.70
N SER A 247 8.91 1.42 -11.81
CA SER A 247 9.32 2.82 -11.77
C SER A 247 8.24 3.73 -11.17
N VAL A 248 8.66 4.87 -10.60
CA VAL A 248 7.76 5.91 -10.10
C VAL A 248 6.80 6.36 -11.21
N ASP A 249 7.31 6.65 -12.41
CA ASP A 249 6.51 7.11 -13.54
C ASP A 249 5.41 6.12 -13.96
N GLU A 250 5.71 4.82 -13.93
CA GLU A 250 4.72 3.77 -14.23
C GLU A 250 3.63 3.71 -13.16
N PHE A 251 4.01 3.82 -11.89
CA PHE A 251 3.07 3.83 -10.79
C PHE A 251 2.16 5.06 -10.83
N ILE A 252 2.70 6.25 -11.10
CA ILE A 252 1.92 7.47 -11.26
C ILE A 252 0.92 7.30 -12.41
N LYS A 253 1.37 6.88 -13.60
CA LYS A 253 0.48 6.62 -14.75
C LYS A 253 -0.64 5.64 -14.41
N PHE A 254 -0.34 4.58 -13.67
CA PHE A 254 -1.32 3.60 -13.22
C PHE A 254 -2.35 4.23 -12.27
N ILE A 255 -1.91 4.95 -11.25
CA ILE A 255 -2.82 5.59 -10.29
C ILE A 255 -3.69 6.66 -10.95
N SER A 256 -3.13 7.50 -11.83
CA SER A 256 -3.88 8.52 -12.55
C SER A 256 -4.98 7.92 -13.43
N SER A 257 -4.68 6.80 -14.10
CA SER A 257 -5.62 6.14 -15.04
C SER A 257 -6.70 5.32 -14.34
N GLU A 258 -6.34 4.50 -13.36
CA GLU A 258 -7.29 3.59 -12.69
C GLU A 258 -8.04 4.28 -11.53
N TYR A 259 -7.38 5.20 -10.84
CA TYR A 259 -7.87 5.74 -9.57
C TYR A 259 -8.01 7.26 -9.56
N GLY A 260 -7.99 7.95 -10.72
CA GLY A 260 -8.10 9.42 -10.79
C GLY A 260 -9.33 10.03 -10.08
N ASN A 261 -10.37 9.24 -9.83
CA ASN A 261 -11.56 9.65 -9.06
C ASN A 261 -11.42 9.56 -7.53
N PHE A 262 -10.29 9.06 -7.03
CA PHE A 262 -10.00 8.94 -5.61
C PHE A 262 -9.99 10.32 -4.93
N TRP A 263 -10.44 10.36 -3.67
CA TRP A 263 -10.66 11.63 -2.97
C TRP A 263 -9.40 12.49 -2.90
N LEU A 264 -8.22 11.87 -2.72
CA LEU A 264 -6.96 12.58 -2.60
C LEU A 264 -6.59 13.28 -3.91
N TRP A 265 -6.82 12.61 -5.04
CA TRP A 265 -6.50 13.09 -6.39
C TRP A 265 -7.49 14.14 -6.89
N LYS A 266 -8.68 14.20 -6.30
CA LYS A 266 -9.61 15.32 -6.50
C LYS A 266 -9.18 16.60 -5.78
N ILE A 267 -8.29 16.49 -4.80
CA ILE A 267 -7.81 17.61 -3.98
C ILE A 267 -6.42 18.05 -4.42
N LEU A 268 -5.56 17.08 -4.73
CA LEU A 268 -4.18 17.27 -5.15
C LEU A 268 -4.08 16.77 -6.59
N PRO A 269 -3.77 17.64 -7.57
CA PRO A 269 -3.68 17.23 -8.95
C PRO A 269 -2.54 16.21 -9.13
N ILE A 270 -2.79 15.15 -9.88
CA ILE A 270 -1.86 14.07 -10.25
C ILE A 270 -1.97 13.85 -11.76
#